data_AF-A0AB34K399-F1
#
_entry.id   AF-A0AB34K399-F1
#
_cell.length_a   1.000
_cell.length_b   1.000
_cell.length_c   1.000
_cell.angle_alpha   90.00
_cell.angle_beta   90.00
_cell.angle_gamma   90.00
#
_symmetry.space_group_name_H-M   'P 1'
#
loop_
_entity.id
_entity.type
_entity.pdbx_description
1 polymer ?
#
loop_
_entity_poly.entity_id
_entity_poly.type
_entity_poly.pdbx_seq_one_letter_code
_entity_poly.pdbx_strand_id
1 'polypeptide(L)'
;MLLLHRIAPPIHRIGSTAPGRVRSCALHTSARATAAAARHIRPSAAAAAAALAAGTAAAVACAHAPPPSIDHDALADAVRDALINKKVNACPMAVRVAWHASGTYDAKDSSGGSNGGTMRFEPERSDPANAGLFIIHDLLERVKQRFPDVSYADLWTLAGCKAVEWMGGPAVPHSLGRKDFADGSLCPAHGRLPDASQGASHLRAIFHRMGFSDRDIVALSGAHTVGRCHFVRSGFDGAWTTQPLSFDNEYFRNLVGRKWIERKWKGNRQFTDAETQSLTMLPTDIALIEDPVFRPIVEEYARDQDAFFRDFASAFSRLNCLGCPEEAKPKQMCPKALEKERFNHEFRELAMHGQLEHMLQMKEAAGDKLDLQSVDTASGRSALHKAAFWGHNHVVKMLLANGSPVNKVDFAGDSALHDAARFGHKSIVVSLLEAGADLTLKNKDGLTAKAIAEEHGKTAVVELLERCAAKDMEAAALARRRGFIGSSREF
;
A
#
# COMPACT_ATOMS: atom_id res chain seq x y z
N MET A 1 14.08 42.94 7.95
CA MET A 1 14.54 44.25 7.47
C MET A 1 15.12 44.06 6.07
N LEU A 2 14.48 44.70 5.08
CA LEU A 2 14.77 44.87 3.64
C LEU A 2 13.62 44.44 2.73
N LEU A 3 12.86 45.49 2.38
CA LEU A 3 11.84 45.62 1.33
C LEU A 3 12.42 45.33 -0.06
N LEU A 4 11.55 44.88 -0.97
CA LEU A 4 11.35 45.57 -2.26
C LEU A 4 9.85 45.56 -2.64
N HIS A 5 9.38 46.74 -3.04
CA HIS A 5 8.01 47.13 -3.39
C HIS A 5 7.77 47.10 -4.91
N ARG A 6 6.49 46.91 -5.33
CA ARG A 6 5.68 47.61 -6.38
C ARG A 6 4.53 46.68 -6.83
N ILE A 7 3.23 46.91 -6.53
CA ILE A 7 2.23 47.88 -7.10
C ILE A 7 2.02 47.64 -8.61
N ALA A 8 0.86 47.35 -9.23
CA ALA A 8 -0.59 47.65 -9.07
C ALA A 8 -1.44 46.77 -10.08
N PRO A 9 -2.74 47.01 -10.41
CA PRO A 9 -4.00 47.17 -9.63
C PRO A 9 -5.15 46.24 -10.19
N PRO A 10 -6.44 46.34 -9.78
CA PRO A 10 -7.48 45.32 -10.04
C PRO A 10 -8.33 45.59 -11.30
N ILE A 11 -8.84 44.52 -11.92
CA ILE A 11 -9.80 44.59 -13.04
C ILE A 11 -11.23 44.38 -12.54
N HIS A 12 -12.11 45.27 -13.00
CA HIS A 12 -13.53 45.41 -12.69
C HIS A 12 -14.42 44.22 -13.07
N ARG A 13 -15.47 44.02 -12.27
CA ARG A 13 -16.73 43.33 -12.61
C ARG A 13 -17.46 44.07 -13.74
N ILE A 14 -17.98 43.34 -14.73
CA ILE A 14 -19.11 43.75 -15.56
C ILE A 14 -20.07 42.56 -15.67
N GLY A 15 -21.36 42.85 -15.48
CA GLY A 15 -22.41 41.87 -15.29
C GLY A 15 -23.13 41.35 -16.54
N SER A 16 -23.93 40.33 -16.28
CA SER A 16 -25.11 39.80 -16.98
C SER A 16 -25.74 40.69 -18.05
N THR A 17 -25.98 40.13 -19.24
CA THR A 17 -27.29 40.13 -19.92
C THR A 17 -27.37 38.99 -20.96
N ALA A 18 -28.56 38.40 -21.07
CA ALA A 18 -29.02 37.51 -22.15
C ALA A 18 -30.39 38.07 -22.63
N PRO A 19 -31.10 37.49 -23.62
CA PRO A 19 -30.70 36.69 -24.80
C PRO A 19 -31.26 37.27 -26.12
N GLY A 20 -30.83 36.74 -27.28
CA GLY A 20 -31.46 37.03 -28.58
C GLY A 20 -31.29 35.89 -29.59
N ARG A 21 -32.39 35.19 -29.88
CA ARG A 21 -32.54 34.29 -31.05
C ARG A 21 -32.38 35.10 -32.34
N VAL A 22 -31.82 34.51 -33.41
CA VAL A 22 -32.45 34.36 -34.76
C VAL A 22 -31.69 33.30 -35.58
N ARG A 23 -32.48 32.63 -36.42
CA ARG A 23 -32.33 31.49 -37.34
C ARG A 23 -31.21 31.54 -38.40
N SER A 24 -30.65 30.35 -38.64
CA SER A 24 -30.51 29.62 -39.92
C SER A 24 -30.56 30.41 -41.25
N CYS A 25 -29.49 30.31 -42.03
CA CYS A 25 -29.58 30.07 -43.48
C CYS A 25 -28.32 29.35 -43.99
N ALA A 26 -28.53 28.32 -44.82
CA ALA A 26 -27.52 27.51 -45.48
C ALA A 26 -26.83 28.25 -46.62
N LEU A 27 -25.60 27.85 -46.98
CA LEU A 27 -25.08 27.99 -48.33
C LEU A 27 -24.01 26.93 -48.62
N HIS A 28 -24.10 26.42 -49.85
CA HIS A 28 -23.31 25.36 -50.48
C HIS A 28 -21.83 25.72 -50.65
N THR A 29 -20.96 24.71 -50.68
CA THR A 29 -19.92 24.61 -51.72
C THR A 29 -19.56 23.17 -52.08
N SER A 30 -19.42 23.01 -53.40
CA SER A 30 -19.09 21.89 -54.28
C SER A 30 -17.87 21.01 -53.97
N ALA A 31 -18.02 19.72 -54.29
CA ALA A 31 -17.14 18.71 -54.92
C ALA A 31 -15.67 19.09 -55.24
N ARG A 32 -14.68 18.18 -55.21
CA ARG A 32 -14.60 16.92 -55.98
C ARG A 32 -13.34 16.12 -55.56
N ALA A 33 -13.42 14.80 -55.43
CA ALA A 33 -12.26 13.90 -55.39
C ALA A 33 -12.47 12.76 -56.39
N THR A 34 -11.41 12.46 -57.16
CA THR A 34 -11.37 11.58 -58.32
C THR A 34 -11.32 10.09 -57.95
N ALA A 35 -12.01 9.28 -58.74
CA ALA A 35 -12.04 7.82 -58.67
C ALA A 35 -10.85 7.17 -59.40
N ALA A 36 -10.38 6.02 -58.88
CA ALA A 36 -9.67 5.00 -59.63
C ALA A 36 -10.23 3.62 -59.24
N ALA A 37 -10.53 2.83 -60.25
CA ALA A 37 -11.27 1.57 -60.18
C ALA A 37 -10.37 0.35 -59.92
N ALA A 38 -10.90 -0.65 -59.21
CA ALA A 38 -10.44 -2.04 -59.32
C ALA A 38 -11.62 -3.02 -59.13
N ARG A 39 -11.60 -4.07 -59.95
CA ARG A 39 -12.72 -4.95 -60.34
C ARG A 39 -13.20 -5.91 -59.26
N HIS A 40 -14.50 -6.21 -59.34
CA HIS A 40 -15.21 -7.28 -58.65
C HIS A 40 -14.73 -8.69 -59.02
N ILE A 41 -14.49 -9.53 -58.01
CA ILE A 41 -14.68 -10.98 -58.05
C ILE A 41 -15.59 -11.32 -56.85
N ARG A 42 -16.79 -11.87 -57.12
CA ARG A 42 -17.71 -12.38 -56.09
C ARG A 42 -17.39 -13.84 -55.79
N PRO A 43 -17.15 -14.27 -54.55
CA PRO A 43 -17.18 -15.69 -54.20
C PRO A 43 -18.63 -16.14 -53.94
N SER A 44 -18.89 -17.43 -54.20
CA SER A 44 -20.23 -18.04 -54.12
C SER A 44 -20.71 -18.23 -52.69
N ALA A 45 -22.03 -18.37 -52.53
CA ALA A 45 -22.75 -18.49 -51.26
C ALA A 45 -22.33 -19.67 -50.35
N ALA A 46 -21.47 -20.59 -50.83
CA ALA A 46 -20.96 -21.70 -50.03
C ALA A 46 -19.81 -21.31 -49.07
N ALA A 47 -19.06 -20.24 -49.36
CA ALA A 47 -17.98 -19.77 -48.46
C ALA A 47 -18.49 -18.94 -47.27
N ALA A 48 -19.69 -18.37 -47.37
CA ALA A 48 -20.29 -17.57 -46.30
C ALA A 48 -20.90 -18.43 -45.17
N ALA A 49 -21.30 -19.68 -45.46
CA ALA A 49 -21.91 -20.57 -44.48
C ALA A 49 -20.89 -21.27 -43.56
N ALA A 50 -19.65 -21.51 -44.02
CA ALA A 50 -18.59 -22.10 -43.20
C ALA A 50 -17.97 -21.09 -42.21
N ALA A 51 -17.99 -19.79 -42.52
CA ALA A 51 -17.52 -18.74 -41.61
C ALA A 51 -18.49 -18.47 -40.44
N LEU A 52 -19.77 -18.80 -40.59
CA LEU A 52 -20.78 -18.57 -39.54
C LEU A 52 -20.82 -19.71 -38.49
N ALA A 53 -20.38 -20.92 -38.84
CA ALA A 53 -20.31 -22.05 -37.90
C ALA A 53 -19.00 -22.10 -37.09
N ALA A 54 -17.90 -21.55 -37.59
CA ALA A 54 -16.64 -21.40 -36.84
C ALA A 54 -16.66 -20.19 -35.88
N GLY A 55 -17.47 -19.17 -36.18
CA GLY A 55 -17.62 -17.97 -35.34
C GLY A 55 -18.43 -18.18 -34.07
N THR A 56 -19.28 -19.21 -34.00
CA THR A 56 -20.13 -19.49 -32.83
C THR A 56 -19.52 -20.49 -31.84
N ALA A 57 -18.47 -21.23 -32.23
CA ALA A 57 -17.71 -22.08 -31.31
C ALA A 57 -16.57 -21.33 -30.59
N ALA A 58 -16.02 -20.26 -31.21
CA ALA A 58 -15.01 -19.40 -30.59
C ALA A 58 -15.60 -18.33 -29.65
N ALA A 59 -16.91 -18.04 -29.76
CA ALA A 59 -17.59 -17.04 -28.93
C ALA A 59 -18.25 -17.61 -27.66
N VAL A 60 -18.18 -18.93 -27.43
CA VAL A 60 -18.75 -19.59 -26.23
C VAL A 60 -17.68 -20.22 -25.32
N ALA A 61 -16.39 -20.05 -25.64
CA ALA A 61 -15.28 -20.60 -24.84
C ALA A 61 -14.37 -19.54 -24.17
N CYS A 62 -14.80 -18.27 -24.08
CA CYS A 62 -14.06 -17.21 -23.38
C CYS A 62 -14.82 -16.55 -22.22
N ALA A 63 -15.90 -17.17 -21.74
CA ALA A 63 -16.50 -16.81 -20.46
C ALA A 63 -16.03 -17.84 -19.41
N HIS A 64 -15.34 -17.37 -18.36
CA HIS A 64 -14.74 -18.13 -17.24
C HIS A 64 -13.21 -18.37 -17.29
N ALA A 65 -12.43 -17.46 -17.86
CA ALA A 65 -11.17 -17.16 -17.18
C ALA A 65 -11.53 -16.31 -15.95
N PRO A 66 -11.24 -16.72 -14.71
CA PRO A 66 -11.37 -15.82 -13.57
C PRO A 66 -10.53 -14.56 -13.87
N PRO A 67 -10.98 -13.35 -13.48
CA PRO A 67 -10.15 -12.16 -13.62
C PRO A 67 -8.77 -12.46 -13.04
N PRO A 68 -7.68 -11.99 -13.67
CA PRO A 68 -6.34 -12.25 -13.18
C PRO A 68 -6.31 -11.87 -11.70
N SER A 69 -5.92 -12.81 -10.84
CA SER A 69 -5.76 -12.56 -9.41
C SER A 69 -4.90 -11.30 -9.25
N ILE A 70 -5.42 -10.27 -8.59
CA ILE A 70 -4.69 -9.03 -8.36
C ILE A 70 -3.32 -9.38 -7.76
N ASP A 71 -2.25 -8.91 -8.39
CA ASP A 71 -0.91 -9.04 -7.84
C ASP A 71 -0.79 -8.09 -6.64
N HIS A 72 -0.92 -8.65 -5.44
CA HIS A 72 -0.91 -7.91 -4.19
C HIS A 72 0.43 -7.24 -3.90
N ASP A 73 1.54 -7.84 -4.36
CA ASP A 73 2.87 -7.28 -4.20
C ASP A 73 3.08 -6.11 -5.15
N ALA A 74 2.81 -6.31 -6.44
CA ALA A 74 2.93 -5.26 -7.42
C ALA A 74 2.02 -4.06 -7.08
N LEU A 75 0.83 -4.34 -6.52
CA LEU A 75 -0.06 -3.31 -6.00
C LEU A 75 0.57 -2.58 -4.80
N ALA A 76 1.07 -3.30 -3.80
CA ALA A 76 1.69 -2.70 -2.62
C ALA A 76 2.93 -1.87 -2.98
N ASP A 77 3.77 -2.36 -3.90
CA ASP A 77 4.95 -1.65 -4.41
C ASP A 77 4.54 -0.39 -5.19
N ALA A 78 3.53 -0.46 -6.05
CA ALA A 78 3.03 0.71 -6.75
C ALA A 78 2.44 1.76 -5.78
N VAL A 79 1.73 1.33 -4.73
CA VAL A 79 1.28 2.21 -3.64
C VAL A 79 2.47 2.83 -2.92
N ARG A 80 3.51 2.04 -2.63
CA ARG A 80 4.73 2.51 -1.96
C ARG A 80 5.43 3.58 -2.79
N ASP A 81 5.63 3.34 -4.08
CA ASP A 81 6.28 4.28 -5.00
C ASP A 81 5.49 5.58 -5.17
N ALA A 82 4.16 5.50 -5.12
CA ALA A 82 3.29 6.67 -5.13
C ALA A 82 3.45 7.51 -3.86
N LEU A 83 3.48 6.87 -2.68
CA LEU A 83 3.49 7.56 -1.39
C LEU A 83 4.89 7.97 -0.92
N ILE A 84 5.91 7.18 -1.22
CA ILE A 84 7.30 7.38 -0.80
C ILE A 84 8.14 7.56 -2.05
N ASN A 85 8.48 8.81 -2.35
CA ASN A 85 9.32 9.14 -3.48
C ASN A 85 10.35 10.21 -3.11
N LYS A 86 11.23 10.55 -4.06
CA LYS A 86 12.32 11.51 -3.83
C LYS A 86 11.87 12.90 -3.35
N LYS A 87 10.58 13.25 -3.50
CA LYS A 87 10.04 14.56 -3.15
C LYS A 87 9.20 14.55 -1.87
N VAL A 88 8.55 13.43 -1.55
CA VAL A 88 7.58 13.37 -0.45
C VAL A 88 7.52 11.98 0.17
N ASN A 89 7.32 11.93 1.49
CA ASN A 89 6.82 10.76 2.20
C ASN A 89 5.41 11.09 2.70
N ALA A 90 4.40 10.56 2.00
CA ALA A 90 2.99 10.82 2.25
C ALA A 90 2.33 9.75 3.16
N CYS A 91 3.10 8.83 3.75
CA CYS A 91 2.58 7.76 4.60
C CYS A 91 1.66 8.26 5.73
N PRO A 92 1.98 9.33 6.50
CA PRO A 92 1.06 9.82 7.54
C PRO A 92 -0.29 10.26 6.98
N MET A 93 -0.31 10.82 5.76
CA MET A 93 -1.55 11.21 5.10
C MET A 93 -2.33 10.00 4.57
N ALA A 94 -1.66 8.93 4.15
CA ALA A 94 -2.33 7.68 3.76
C ALA A 94 -3.03 7.02 4.95
N VAL A 95 -2.39 6.99 6.14
CA VAL A 95 -3.04 6.56 7.39
C VAL A 95 -4.29 7.40 7.67
N ARG A 96 -4.19 8.72 7.50
CA ARG A 96 -5.34 9.63 7.68
C ARG A 96 -6.46 9.38 6.68
N VAL A 97 -6.17 9.15 5.39
CA VAL A 97 -7.21 8.84 4.39
C VAL A 97 -7.93 7.54 4.74
N ALA A 98 -7.21 6.47 5.10
CA ALA A 98 -7.82 5.22 5.51
C ALA A 98 -8.70 5.40 6.76
N TRP A 99 -8.24 6.18 7.75
CA TRP A 99 -9.05 6.55 8.91
C TRP A 99 -10.32 7.28 8.50
N HIS A 100 -10.21 8.37 7.71
CA HIS A 100 -11.35 9.21 7.33
C HIS A 100 -12.36 8.48 6.46
N ALA A 101 -11.90 7.65 5.50
CA ALA A 101 -12.77 6.82 4.68
C ALA A 101 -13.62 5.86 5.53
N SER A 102 -13.07 5.40 6.64
CA SER A 102 -13.71 4.42 7.52
C SER A 102 -14.51 5.06 8.65
N GLY A 103 -14.06 6.23 9.12
CA GLY A 103 -14.54 6.91 10.33
C GLY A 103 -15.93 7.53 10.19
N THR A 104 -16.55 7.44 9.01
CA THR A 104 -17.93 7.89 8.76
C THR A 104 -18.97 6.83 9.10
N TYR A 105 -18.56 5.62 9.46
CA TYR A 105 -19.47 4.53 9.76
C TYR A 105 -20.41 4.84 10.94
N ASP A 106 -21.66 4.37 10.82
CA ASP A 106 -22.63 4.34 11.90
C ASP A 106 -23.15 2.90 12.08
N ALA A 107 -22.89 2.30 13.24
CA ALA A 107 -23.30 0.93 13.51
C ALA A 107 -24.82 0.76 13.60
N LYS A 108 -25.57 1.84 13.83
CA LYS A 108 -27.03 1.79 13.99
C LYS A 108 -27.76 1.49 12.69
N ASP A 109 -27.28 2.04 11.58
CA ASP A 109 -27.91 1.91 10.26
C ASP A 109 -26.96 1.32 9.19
N SER A 110 -25.72 1.00 9.57
CA SER A 110 -24.68 0.47 8.69
C SER A 110 -24.30 1.40 7.53
N SER A 111 -24.59 2.70 7.64
CA SER A 111 -24.22 3.70 6.64
C SER A 111 -22.78 4.21 6.82
N GLY A 112 -22.18 4.69 5.73
CA GLY A 112 -20.77 5.11 5.71
C GLY A 112 -19.80 3.92 5.85
N GLY A 113 -18.59 4.21 6.33
CA GLY A 113 -17.54 3.19 6.49
C GLY A 113 -16.69 3.00 5.24
N SER A 114 -15.79 2.03 5.29
CA SER A 114 -14.65 1.96 4.37
C SER A 114 -15.01 1.46 2.98
N ASN A 115 -16.25 1.00 2.76
CA ASN A 115 -16.72 0.52 1.46
C ASN A 115 -17.26 1.68 0.59
N GLY A 116 -17.36 1.48 -0.72
CA GLY A 116 -17.99 2.45 -1.62
C GLY A 116 -17.05 3.55 -2.14
N GLY A 117 -15.93 3.81 -1.48
CA GLY A 117 -14.96 4.82 -1.91
C GLY A 117 -15.60 6.21 -2.02
N THR A 118 -16.49 6.53 -1.07
CA THR A 118 -17.48 7.63 -1.18
C THR A 118 -16.87 9.03 -1.07
N MET A 119 -15.66 9.18 -0.49
CA MET A 119 -14.88 10.43 -0.49
C MET A 119 -14.55 10.97 -1.90
N ARG A 120 -14.87 10.24 -2.98
CA ARG A 120 -14.83 10.73 -4.37
C ARG A 120 -15.96 11.70 -4.70
N PHE A 121 -17.07 11.64 -3.95
CA PHE A 121 -18.32 12.31 -4.29
C PHE A 121 -18.77 13.29 -3.21
N GLU A 122 -19.66 14.21 -3.60
CA GLU A 122 -20.33 15.11 -2.65
C GLU A 122 -21.44 14.37 -1.88
N PRO A 123 -21.72 14.76 -0.61
CA PRO A 123 -21.07 15.85 0.13
C PRO A 123 -19.72 15.50 0.78
N GLU A 124 -19.35 14.23 0.86
CA GLU A 124 -18.20 13.78 1.65
C GLU A 124 -16.85 14.35 1.16
N ARG A 125 -16.70 14.52 -0.15
CA ARG A 125 -15.50 15.09 -0.78
C ARG A 125 -15.18 16.50 -0.27
N SER A 126 -16.21 17.33 -0.05
CA SER A 126 -16.06 18.70 0.40
C SER A 126 -16.16 18.87 1.92
N ASP A 127 -16.24 17.78 2.69
CA ASP A 127 -16.23 17.86 4.14
C ASP A 127 -14.98 18.61 4.63
N PRO A 128 -15.12 19.69 5.41
CA PRO A 128 -13.97 20.42 5.95
C PRO A 128 -12.99 19.53 6.71
N ALA A 129 -13.47 18.47 7.37
CA ALA A 129 -12.61 17.49 8.04
C ALA A 129 -11.68 16.75 7.05
N ASN A 130 -12.09 16.61 5.78
CA ASN A 130 -11.31 15.96 4.72
C ASN A 130 -10.34 16.92 4.01
N ALA A 131 -10.19 18.15 4.48
CA ALA A 131 -9.27 19.13 3.88
C ALA A 131 -7.85 18.57 3.74
N GLY A 132 -7.33 18.65 2.50
CA GLY A 132 -6.00 18.18 2.10
C GLY A 132 -5.90 16.70 1.72
N LEU A 133 -6.95 15.88 1.93
CA LEU A 133 -6.88 14.44 1.61
C LEU A 133 -6.88 14.14 0.11
N PHE A 134 -7.33 15.07 -0.73
CA PHE A 134 -7.25 14.98 -2.19
C PHE A 134 -5.83 14.72 -2.71
N ILE A 135 -4.79 15.14 -1.97
CA ILE A 135 -3.38 14.89 -2.32
C ILE A 135 -3.11 13.39 -2.42
N ILE A 136 -3.65 12.58 -1.50
CA ILE A 136 -3.49 11.13 -1.54
C ILE A 136 -4.28 10.53 -2.70
N HIS A 137 -5.46 11.08 -3.01
CA HIS A 137 -6.23 10.62 -4.16
C HIS A 137 -5.42 10.84 -5.45
N ASP A 138 -4.82 12.01 -5.63
CA ASP A 138 -4.00 12.35 -6.79
C ASP A 138 -2.74 11.47 -6.89
N LEU A 139 -2.08 11.17 -5.76
CA LEU A 139 -0.92 10.27 -5.73
C LEU A 139 -1.29 8.84 -6.12
N LEU A 140 -2.42 8.35 -5.61
CA LEU A 140 -2.87 6.97 -5.84
C LEU A 140 -3.61 6.79 -7.18
N GLU A 141 -3.98 7.86 -7.87
CA GLU A 141 -4.67 7.80 -9.16
C GLU A 141 -3.84 7.05 -10.23
N ARG A 142 -2.51 7.22 -10.24
CA ARG A 142 -1.63 6.45 -11.13
C ARG A 142 -1.62 4.97 -10.80
N VAL A 143 -1.76 4.61 -9.54
CA VAL A 143 -1.86 3.21 -9.10
C VAL A 143 -3.20 2.64 -9.56
N LYS A 144 -4.30 3.38 -9.38
CA LYS A 144 -5.63 2.97 -9.87
C LYS A 144 -5.65 2.76 -11.39
N GLN A 145 -4.95 3.59 -12.16
CA GLN A 145 -4.82 3.41 -13.61
C GLN A 145 -4.06 2.13 -13.98
N ARG A 146 -3.03 1.76 -13.20
CA ARG A 146 -2.26 0.52 -13.40
C ARG A 146 -3.02 -0.72 -12.92
N PHE A 147 -3.86 -0.59 -11.89
CA PHE A 147 -4.65 -1.65 -11.29
C PHE A 147 -6.15 -1.30 -11.34
N PRO A 148 -6.78 -1.31 -12.54
CA PRO A 148 -8.14 -0.82 -12.73
C PRO A 148 -9.18 -1.65 -11.97
N ASP A 149 -8.90 -2.92 -11.67
CA ASP A 149 -9.81 -3.82 -10.95
C ASP A 149 -9.80 -3.59 -9.43
N VAL A 150 -8.80 -2.89 -8.88
CA VAL A 150 -8.73 -2.55 -7.45
C VAL A 150 -9.64 -1.36 -7.16
N SER A 151 -10.59 -1.48 -6.23
CA SER A 151 -11.45 -0.35 -5.86
C SER A 151 -10.65 0.79 -5.21
N TYR A 152 -11.12 2.04 -5.34
CA TYR A 152 -10.56 3.17 -4.58
C TYR A 152 -10.65 2.91 -3.07
N ALA A 153 -11.75 2.31 -2.62
CA ALA A 153 -11.95 1.88 -1.24
C ALA A 153 -10.83 0.93 -0.75
N ASP A 154 -10.48 -0.09 -1.53
CA ASP A 154 -9.38 -0.98 -1.20
C ASP A 154 -8.03 -0.27 -1.28
N LEU A 155 -7.82 0.59 -2.28
CA LEU A 155 -6.56 1.30 -2.47
C LEU A 155 -6.24 2.21 -1.28
N TRP A 156 -7.22 2.95 -0.77
CA TRP A 156 -7.05 3.83 0.38
C TRP A 156 -6.78 3.07 1.68
N THR A 157 -7.54 2.00 1.94
CA THR A 157 -7.37 1.20 3.16
C THR A 157 -6.07 0.40 3.13
N LEU A 158 -5.70 -0.18 1.98
CA LEU A 158 -4.40 -0.83 1.79
C LEU A 158 -3.25 0.16 2.01
N ALA A 159 -3.34 1.35 1.41
CA ALA A 159 -2.34 2.40 1.56
C ALA A 159 -2.15 2.82 3.02
N GLY A 160 -3.24 2.98 3.78
CA GLY A 160 -3.16 3.28 5.21
C GLY A 160 -2.50 2.17 6.01
N CYS A 161 -2.93 0.91 5.83
CA CYS A 161 -2.34 -0.23 6.52
C CYS A 161 -0.84 -0.39 6.22
N LYS A 162 -0.45 -0.30 4.94
CA LYS A 162 0.95 -0.42 4.54
C LYS A 162 1.80 0.78 4.92
N ALA A 163 1.23 1.98 4.97
CA ALA A 163 1.93 3.15 5.47
C ALA A 163 2.38 2.99 6.94
N VAL A 164 1.55 2.36 7.79
CA VAL A 164 1.92 2.05 9.18
C VAL A 164 3.18 1.17 9.22
N GLU A 165 3.17 0.06 8.48
CA GLU A 165 4.32 -0.85 8.37
C GLU A 165 5.58 -0.14 7.86
N TRP A 166 5.48 0.64 6.78
CA TRP A 166 6.63 1.32 6.18
C TRP A 166 7.23 2.42 7.05
N MET A 167 6.48 2.93 8.02
CA MET A 167 6.96 3.87 9.02
C MET A 167 7.51 3.17 10.28
N GLY A 168 7.58 1.84 10.30
CA GLY A 168 8.11 1.05 11.42
C GLY A 168 7.07 0.58 12.43
N GLY A 169 5.78 0.76 12.13
CA GLY A 169 4.67 0.30 12.95
C GLY A 169 4.34 -1.18 12.71
N PRO A 170 3.28 -1.70 13.39
CA PRO A 170 2.88 -3.09 13.25
C PRO A 170 2.28 -3.39 11.87
N ALA A 171 2.40 -4.64 11.43
CA ALA A 171 1.59 -5.16 10.33
C ALA A 171 0.11 -5.13 10.69
N VAL A 172 -0.68 -4.47 9.85
CA VAL A 172 -2.13 -4.34 10.05
C VAL A 172 -2.83 -5.33 9.12
N PRO A 173 -3.55 -6.34 9.67
CA PRO A 173 -4.29 -7.28 8.84
C PRO A 173 -5.25 -6.56 7.89
N HIS A 174 -5.13 -6.85 6.60
CA HIS A 174 -5.93 -6.25 5.54
C HIS A 174 -6.27 -7.30 4.49
N SER A 175 -7.42 -7.11 3.82
CA SER A 175 -7.83 -7.91 2.67
C SER A 175 -8.53 -6.99 1.68
N LEU A 176 -8.35 -7.28 0.38
CA LEU A 176 -9.11 -6.65 -0.69
C LEU A 176 -10.53 -7.23 -0.74
N GLY A 177 -11.44 -6.54 -1.41
CA GLY A 177 -12.83 -6.96 -1.58
C GLY A 177 -13.84 -5.85 -1.41
N ARG A 178 -13.40 -4.63 -1.07
CA ARG A 178 -14.27 -3.45 -1.08
C ARG A 178 -14.67 -3.13 -2.52
N LYS A 179 -15.83 -2.52 -2.67
CA LYS A 179 -16.39 -2.12 -3.97
C LYS A 179 -16.54 -0.62 -3.99
N ASP A 180 -16.30 -0.03 -5.15
CA ASP A 180 -16.63 1.38 -5.37
C ASP A 180 -18.11 1.52 -5.69
N PHE A 181 -18.75 2.52 -5.08
CA PHE A 181 -20.09 2.94 -5.49
C PHE A 181 -20.01 3.75 -6.77
N ALA A 182 -21.11 3.70 -7.54
CA ALA A 182 -21.22 4.38 -8.83
C ALA A 182 -21.32 5.91 -8.66
N ASP A 183 -21.92 6.37 -7.57
CA ASP A 183 -22.15 7.79 -7.27
C ASP A 183 -22.19 8.07 -5.75
N GLY A 184 -22.44 9.33 -5.40
CA GLY A 184 -22.49 9.82 -4.02
C GLY A 184 -23.83 9.65 -3.29
N SER A 185 -24.78 8.89 -3.83
CA SER A 185 -26.10 8.70 -3.18
C SER A 185 -26.01 8.08 -1.78
N LEU A 186 -24.93 7.32 -1.51
CA LEU A 186 -24.64 6.71 -0.22
C LEU A 186 -23.55 7.46 0.57
N CYS A 187 -23.18 8.67 0.15
CA CYS A 187 -22.25 9.49 0.91
C CYS A 187 -22.87 9.84 2.28
N PRO A 188 -22.10 9.68 3.37
CA PRO A 188 -22.52 10.09 4.70
C PRO A 188 -22.65 11.62 4.76
N ALA A 189 -23.55 12.09 5.62
CA ALA A 189 -23.64 13.51 5.94
C ALA A 189 -22.37 14.00 6.67
N HIS A 190 -22.10 15.30 6.57
CA HIS A 190 -21.03 15.96 7.32
C HIS A 190 -21.14 15.75 8.83
N GLY A 191 -20.00 15.87 9.52
CA GLY A 191 -19.94 15.89 10.98
C GLY A 191 -19.87 14.51 11.65
N ARG A 192 -19.66 13.44 10.87
CA ARG A 192 -19.40 12.10 11.42
C ARG A 192 -17.96 11.89 11.88
N LEU A 193 -17.04 12.75 11.44
CA LEU A 193 -15.62 12.72 11.81
C LEU A 193 -15.37 13.54 13.10
N PRO A 194 -14.33 13.21 13.88
CA PRO A 194 -14.07 13.87 15.16
C PRO A 194 -13.62 15.34 14.99
N ASP A 195 -14.00 16.18 15.95
CA ASP A 195 -13.56 17.57 16.07
C ASP A 195 -12.44 17.62 17.10
N ALA A 196 -11.26 18.04 16.65
CA ALA A 196 -10.04 18.10 17.44
C ALA A 196 -10.13 19.06 18.65
N SER A 197 -11.07 20.01 18.64
CA SER A 197 -11.25 21.03 19.68
C SER A 197 -12.02 20.55 20.91
N GLN A 198 -12.58 19.34 20.86
CA GLN A 198 -13.44 18.77 21.90
C GLN A 198 -12.68 17.90 22.91
N GLY A 199 -13.40 17.34 23.89
CA GLY A 199 -12.85 16.46 24.94
C GLY A 199 -13.29 14.99 24.85
N ALA A 200 -13.06 14.24 25.92
CA ALA A 200 -13.25 12.79 25.98
C ALA A 200 -14.69 12.32 25.67
N SER A 201 -15.72 13.06 26.10
CA SER A 201 -17.12 12.73 25.79
C SER A 201 -17.41 12.76 24.28
N HIS A 202 -16.78 13.69 23.55
CA HIS A 202 -16.90 13.75 22.10
C HIS A 202 -16.20 12.58 21.43
N LEU A 203 -14.98 12.23 21.88
CA LEU A 203 -14.28 11.05 21.39
C LEU A 203 -15.13 9.79 21.57
N ARG A 204 -15.70 9.57 22.76
CA ARG A 204 -16.63 8.45 23.00
C ARG A 204 -17.84 8.50 22.08
N ALA A 205 -18.49 9.64 21.92
CA ALA A 205 -19.66 9.78 21.04
C ALA A 205 -19.36 9.37 19.59
N ILE A 206 -18.19 9.76 19.06
CA ILE A 206 -17.78 9.40 17.69
C ILE A 206 -17.41 7.92 17.57
N PHE A 207 -16.59 7.41 18.49
CA PHE A 207 -16.03 6.06 18.37
C PHE A 207 -17.00 4.97 18.82
N HIS A 208 -17.82 5.22 19.85
CA HIS A 208 -18.86 4.27 20.29
C HIS A 208 -19.94 4.11 19.20
N ARG A 209 -20.23 5.16 18.42
CA ARG A 209 -21.11 5.05 17.22
C ARG A 209 -20.61 3.99 16.23
N MET A 210 -19.29 3.82 16.13
CA MET A 210 -18.66 2.83 15.27
C MET A 210 -18.48 1.47 15.95
N GLY A 211 -18.79 1.34 17.25
CA GLY A 211 -18.61 0.12 18.04
C GLY A 211 -17.22 -0.05 18.65
N PHE A 212 -16.42 1.00 18.74
CA PHE A 212 -15.09 0.96 19.37
C PHE A 212 -15.16 1.18 20.88
N SER A 213 -14.29 0.49 21.61
CA SER A 213 -14.13 0.64 23.07
C SER A 213 -13.24 1.82 23.44
N ASP A 214 -13.20 2.19 24.72
CA ASP A 214 -12.29 3.22 25.23
C ASP A 214 -10.81 2.89 24.97
N ARG A 215 -10.44 1.60 25.00
CA ARG A 215 -9.08 1.15 24.65
C ARG A 215 -8.78 1.32 23.17
N ASP A 216 -9.76 1.09 22.31
CA ASP A 216 -9.61 1.30 20.87
C ASP A 216 -9.44 2.78 20.55
N ILE A 217 -10.17 3.68 21.23
CA ILE A 217 -10.03 5.13 21.10
C ILE A 217 -8.58 5.52 21.36
N VAL A 218 -8.05 5.14 22.52
CA VAL A 218 -6.68 5.48 22.92
C VAL A 218 -5.65 4.88 21.97
N ALA A 219 -5.82 3.62 21.56
CA ALA A 219 -4.93 2.97 20.60
C ALA A 219 -4.92 3.72 19.27
N LEU A 220 -6.09 3.99 18.67
CA LEU A 220 -6.21 4.66 17.38
C LEU A 220 -5.70 6.10 17.40
N SER A 221 -5.87 6.84 18.51
CA SER A 221 -5.24 8.15 18.73
C SER A 221 -3.71 8.10 18.63
N GLY A 222 -3.09 6.96 18.93
CA GLY A 222 -1.65 6.73 18.77
C GLY A 222 -1.12 6.94 17.35
N ALA A 223 -1.97 6.91 16.32
CA ALA A 223 -1.56 7.26 14.95
C ALA A 223 -1.04 8.71 14.84
N HIS A 224 -1.37 9.60 15.79
CA HIS A 224 -0.77 10.93 15.87
C HIS A 224 0.74 10.92 16.17
N THR A 225 1.34 9.76 16.45
CA THR A 225 2.80 9.62 16.50
C THR A 225 3.49 10.00 15.18
N VAL A 226 2.76 9.90 14.05
CA VAL A 226 3.24 10.31 12.73
C VAL A 226 2.51 11.55 12.20
N GLY A 227 3.19 12.28 11.32
CA GLY A 227 2.65 13.43 10.63
C GLY A 227 2.61 14.69 11.48
N ARG A 228 1.75 15.63 11.05
CA ARG A 228 1.61 16.94 11.68
C ARG A 228 0.31 17.62 11.28
N CYS A 229 -0.15 18.55 12.13
CA CYS A 229 -1.17 19.52 11.78
C CYS A 229 -0.63 20.57 10.81
N HIS A 230 -1.54 21.12 10.00
CA HIS A 230 -1.28 22.23 9.09
C HIS A 230 -2.36 23.30 9.25
N PHE A 231 -1.94 24.54 9.53
CA PHE A 231 -2.85 25.64 9.86
C PHE A 231 -3.94 25.84 8.81
N VAL A 232 -3.57 25.84 7.52
CA VAL A 232 -4.50 26.09 6.41
C VAL A 232 -5.51 24.96 6.15
N ARG A 233 -5.32 23.79 6.76
CA ARG A 233 -6.20 22.61 6.57
C ARG A 233 -7.12 22.38 7.76
N SER A 234 -6.61 22.60 8.97
CA SER A 234 -7.28 22.19 10.20
C SER A 234 -7.44 23.33 11.22
N GLY A 235 -6.82 24.49 10.99
CA GLY A 235 -6.69 25.55 11.99
C GLY A 235 -5.67 25.25 13.09
N PHE A 236 -5.09 24.04 13.14
CA PHE A 236 -4.01 23.61 14.04
C PHE A 236 -2.68 23.53 13.31
N ASP A 237 -1.55 23.63 14.02
CA ASP A 237 -0.22 23.60 13.39
C ASP A 237 0.85 22.99 14.30
N GLY A 238 1.70 22.11 13.76
CA GLY A 238 2.80 21.48 14.50
C GLY A 238 2.75 19.96 14.46
N ALA A 239 3.88 19.32 14.79
CA ALA A 239 3.98 17.86 14.92
C ALA A 239 3.77 17.44 16.38
N TRP A 240 3.30 16.22 16.59
CA TRP A 240 3.14 15.64 17.93
C TRP A 240 4.43 15.05 18.50
N THR A 241 5.33 14.62 17.61
CA THR A 241 6.56 13.90 17.93
C THR A 241 7.76 14.53 17.24
N THR A 242 8.95 14.16 17.69
CA THR A 242 10.21 14.61 17.11
C THR A 242 10.53 13.91 15.79
N GLN A 243 10.00 12.70 15.59
CA GLN A 243 10.17 11.90 14.37
C GLN A 243 8.83 11.63 13.69
N PRO A 244 8.24 12.62 12.98
CA PRO A 244 6.88 12.50 12.42
C PRO A 244 6.75 11.52 11.24
N LEU A 245 7.78 10.73 10.94
CA LEU A 245 7.75 9.67 9.92
C LEU A 245 8.07 8.29 10.51
N SER A 246 8.21 8.20 11.84
CA SER A 246 8.45 6.96 12.57
C SER A 246 7.18 6.61 13.34
N PHE A 247 6.63 5.42 13.11
CA PHE A 247 5.45 4.93 13.81
C PHE A 247 5.89 4.15 15.06
N ASP A 248 5.85 4.80 16.21
CA ASP A 248 6.28 4.26 17.51
C ASP A 248 5.35 4.76 18.64
N ASN A 249 5.68 4.48 19.91
CA ASN A 249 4.91 4.97 21.05
C ASN A 249 5.33 6.38 21.57
N GLU A 250 6.13 7.16 20.82
CA GLU A 250 6.61 8.49 21.26
C GLU A 250 5.44 9.44 21.58
N TYR A 251 4.33 9.36 20.83
CA TYR A 251 3.11 10.12 21.13
C TYR A 251 2.63 9.95 22.58
N PHE A 252 2.51 8.71 23.06
CA PHE A 252 2.06 8.44 24.43
C PHE A 252 3.11 8.84 25.46
N ARG A 253 4.40 8.55 25.19
CA ARG A 253 5.52 8.99 26.05
C ARG A 253 5.54 10.50 26.21
N ASN A 254 5.32 11.25 25.13
CA ASN A 254 5.24 12.71 25.14
C ASN A 254 4.00 13.18 25.93
N LEU A 255 2.83 12.57 25.73
CA LEU A 255 1.60 12.95 26.44
C LEU A 255 1.78 12.92 27.97
N VAL A 256 2.35 11.84 28.53
CA VAL A 256 2.48 11.67 29.99
C VAL A 256 3.80 12.20 30.55
N GLY A 257 4.86 12.26 29.73
CA GLY A 257 6.20 12.62 30.17
C GLY A 257 6.53 14.11 30.09
N ARG A 258 5.70 14.92 29.41
CA ARG A 258 5.95 16.36 29.21
C ARG A 258 4.91 17.21 29.93
N LYS A 259 5.34 18.43 30.30
CA LYS A 259 4.43 19.48 30.77
C LYS A 259 3.86 20.23 29.57
N TRP A 260 2.55 20.16 29.40
CA TRP A 260 1.83 20.85 28.34
C TRP A 260 1.29 22.20 28.82
N ILE A 261 1.47 23.24 28.00
CA ILE A 261 0.91 24.58 28.22
C ILE A 261 0.11 25.01 27.00
N GLU A 262 -0.92 25.82 27.22
CA GLU A 262 -1.70 26.36 26.10
C GLU A 262 -0.82 27.28 25.23
N ARG A 263 -0.78 26.99 23.93
CA ARG A 263 -0.04 27.79 22.96
C ARG A 263 -0.79 29.10 22.69
N LYS A 264 -0.10 30.24 22.85
CA LYS A 264 -0.65 31.55 22.47
C LYS A 264 -0.24 31.88 21.04
N TRP A 265 -1.20 31.81 20.12
CA TRP A 265 -0.98 32.00 18.68
C TRP A 265 -2.30 32.30 17.95
N LYS A 266 -2.25 32.43 16.62
CA LYS A 266 -3.38 32.89 15.78
C LYS A 266 -4.38 31.81 15.35
N GLY A 267 -4.09 30.54 15.59
CA GLY A 267 -4.95 29.42 15.17
C GLY A 267 -5.80 28.90 16.31
N ASN A 268 -6.32 27.68 16.13
CA ASN A 268 -7.18 27.03 17.11
C ASN A 268 -6.45 26.79 18.44
N ARG A 269 -7.21 26.72 19.54
CA ARG A 269 -6.67 26.42 20.86
C ARG A 269 -5.97 25.05 20.83
N GLN A 270 -4.67 25.06 21.06
CA GLN A 270 -3.83 23.87 21.13
C GLN A 270 -2.77 24.03 22.21
N PHE A 271 -2.08 22.94 22.53
CA PHE A 271 -1.06 22.90 23.56
C PHE A 271 0.31 22.71 22.91
N THR A 272 1.34 23.17 23.61
CA THR A 272 2.75 22.98 23.24
C THR A 272 3.54 22.58 24.46
N ASP A 273 4.66 21.88 24.26
CA ASP A 273 5.50 21.46 25.36
C ASP A 273 6.18 22.68 26.01
N ALA A 274 6.20 22.72 27.34
CA ALA A 274 6.64 23.91 28.07
C ALA A 274 8.15 24.21 27.92
N GLU A 275 8.94 23.19 27.57
CA GLU A 275 10.40 23.26 27.54
C GLU A 275 10.93 23.79 26.21
N THR A 276 10.53 23.18 25.09
CA THR A 276 11.04 23.51 23.76
C THR A 276 10.03 24.26 22.90
N GLN A 277 8.74 24.17 23.24
CA GLN A 277 7.62 24.72 22.45
C GLN A 277 7.63 24.25 20.99
N SER A 278 8.16 23.05 20.74
CA SER A 278 8.37 22.51 19.40
C SER A 278 7.32 21.47 19.03
N LEU A 279 6.73 20.80 20.03
CA LEU A 279 5.68 19.81 19.86
C LEU A 279 4.29 20.40 20.10
N THR A 280 3.28 19.71 19.59
CA THR A 280 1.88 20.12 19.67
C THR A 280 0.99 18.99 20.17
N MET A 281 -0.02 19.33 20.96
CA MET A 281 -1.14 18.44 21.29
C MET A 281 -2.45 19.19 21.07
N LEU A 282 -3.45 18.50 20.54
CA LEU A 282 -4.81 19.00 20.37
C LEU A 282 -5.59 18.89 21.69
N PRO A 283 -6.69 19.64 21.87
CA PRO A 283 -7.57 19.45 23.02
C PRO A 283 -8.04 18.00 23.20
N THR A 284 -8.35 17.31 22.11
CA THR A 284 -8.68 15.88 22.10
C THR A 284 -7.52 14.97 22.54
N ASP A 285 -6.27 15.32 22.23
CA ASP A 285 -5.09 14.57 22.70
C ASP A 285 -4.89 14.76 24.21
N ILE A 286 -5.01 16.00 24.71
CA ILE A 286 -4.92 16.30 26.14
C ILE A 286 -6.06 15.61 26.93
N ALA A 287 -7.24 15.50 26.34
CA ALA A 287 -8.36 14.80 26.97
C ALA A 287 -8.04 13.32 27.29
N LEU A 288 -7.09 12.69 26.60
CA LEU A 288 -6.68 11.31 26.88
C LEU A 288 -5.95 11.15 28.22
N ILE A 289 -5.29 12.20 28.71
CA ILE A 289 -4.58 12.19 30.02
C ILE A 289 -5.39 12.86 31.15
N GLU A 290 -6.45 13.58 30.81
CA GLU A 290 -7.38 14.18 31.77
C GLU A 290 -8.52 13.21 32.15
N ASP A 291 -8.94 12.34 31.21
CA ASP A 291 -10.00 11.37 31.46
C ASP A 291 -9.50 10.17 32.30
N PRO A 292 -10.19 9.79 33.38
CA PRO A 292 -9.72 8.77 34.32
C PRO A 292 -9.73 7.34 33.74
N VAL A 293 -10.47 7.08 32.65
CA VAL A 293 -10.51 5.77 31.98
C VAL A 293 -9.45 5.70 30.88
N PHE A 294 -9.25 6.79 30.12
CA PHE A 294 -8.23 6.82 29.08
C PHE A 294 -6.81 6.85 29.64
N ARG A 295 -6.57 7.63 30.70
CA ARG A 295 -5.23 7.87 31.23
C ARG A 295 -4.45 6.58 31.56
N PRO A 296 -5.01 5.59 32.28
CA PRO A 296 -4.28 4.34 32.56
C PRO A 296 -3.85 3.59 31.29
N ILE A 297 -4.63 3.69 30.21
CA ILE A 297 -4.33 3.05 28.92
C ILE A 297 -3.21 3.81 28.20
N VAL A 298 -3.24 5.15 28.25
CA VAL A 298 -2.14 6.00 27.75
C VAL A 298 -0.82 5.66 28.48
N GLU A 299 -0.87 5.55 29.81
CA GLU A 299 0.30 5.21 30.63
C GLU A 299 0.81 3.78 30.40
N GLU A 300 -0.06 2.85 30.01
CA GLU A 300 0.33 1.52 29.55
C GLU A 300 1.10 1.61 28.22
N TYR A 301 0.52 2.23 27.18
CA TYR A 301 1.14 2.34 25.86
C TYR A 301 2.43 3.17 25.85
N ALA A 302 2.55 4.15 26.75
CA ALA A 302 3.80 4.88 26.95
C ALA A 302 4.94 3.98 27.47
N ARG A 303 4.63 2.93 28.23
CA ARG A 303 5.62 1.99 28.80
C ARG A 303 5.83 0.75 27.94
N ASP A 304 4.81 0.33 27.20
CA ASP A 304 4.79 -0.91 26.42
C ASP A 304 4.38 -0.64 24.97
N GLN A 305 5.37 -0.55 24.09
CA GLN A 305 5.16 -0.35 22.65
C GLN A 305 4.48 -1.56 22.00
N ASP A 306 4.76 -2.77 22.45
CA ASP A 306 4.18 -3.99 21.87
C ASP A 306 2.68 -4.08 22.19
N ALA A 307 2.28 -3.65 23.39
CA ALA A 307 0.88 -3.51 23.74
C ALA A 307 0.16 -2.49 22.84
N PHE A 308 0.78 -1.32 22.61
CA PHE A 308 0.26 -0.34 21.68
C PHE A 308 0.13 -0.92 20.27
N PHE A 309 1.19 -1.53 19.74
CA PHE A 309 1.24 -2.05 18.38
C PHE A 309 0.19 -3.13 18.14
N ARG A 310 0.06 -4.09 19.06
CA ARG A 310 -0.96 -5.15 18.98
C ARG A 310 -2.37 -4.58 18.92
N ASP A 311 -2.67 -3.64 19.81
CA ASP A 311 -4.02 -3.10 19.93
C ASP A 311 -4.35 -2.13 18.78
N PHE A 312 -3.37 -1.33 18.35
CA PHE A 312 -3.48 -0.47 17.18
C PHE A 312 -3.75 -1.29 15.91
N ALA A 313 -2.96 -2.34 15.66
CA ALA A 313 -3.16 -3.19 14.48
C ALA A 313 -4.56 -3.83 14.48
N SER A 314 -5.02 -4.32 15.63
CA SER A 314 -6.37 -4.89 15.78
C SER A 314 -7.47 -3.85 15.56
N ALA A 315 -7.36 -2.66 16.18
CA ALA A 315 -8.36 -1.61 16.07
C ALA A 315 -8.40 -0.99 14.66
N PHE A 316 -7.23 -0.72 14.06
CA PHE A 316 -7.13 -0.14 12.72
C PHE A 316 -7.57 -1.14 11.64
N SER A 317 -7.29 -2.44 11.81
CA SER A 317 -7.84 -3.48 10.93
C SER A 317 -9.37 -3.53 10.97
N ARG A 318 -9.97 -3.57 12.18
CA ARG A 318 -11.43 -3.53 12.35
C ARG A 318 -12.06 -2.27 11.77
N LEU A 319 -11.44 -1.12 12.00
CA LEU A 319 -11.88 0.16 11.46
C LEU A 319 -11.99 0.10 9.95
N ASN A 320 -10.93 -0.35 9.28
CA ASN A 320 -10.91 -0.43 7.83
C ASN A 320 -11.90 -1.47 7.27
N CYS A 321 -12.53 -2.29 8.12
CA CYS A 321 -13.55 -3.28 7.74
C CYS A 321 -14.99 -2.85 8.05
N LEU A 322 -15.20 -1.64 8.57
CA LEU A 322 -16.55 -1.15 8.89
C LEU A 322 -17.37 -0.93 7.61
N GLY A 323 -18.58 -1.47 7.56
CA GLY A 323 -19.46 -1.39 6.38
C GLY A 323 -18.97 -2.20 5.17
N CYS A 324 -17.94 -3.04 5.34
CA CYS A 324 -17.36 -3.84 4.26
C CYS A 324 -18.04 -5.21 4.07
N PRO A 325 -18.03 -5.75 2.85
CA PRO A 325 -18.48 -7.12 2.60
C PRO A 325 -17.54 -8.15 3.25
N GLU A 326 -17.99 -9.39 3.44
CA GLU A 326 -17.23 -10.42 4.14
C GLU A 326 -15.88 -10.74 3.48
N GLU A 327 -15.79 -10.64 2.15
CA GLU A 327 -14.54 -10.91 1.41
C GLU A 327 -13.43 -9.91 1.76
N ALA A 328 -13.80 -8.69 2.15
CA ALA A 328 -12.87 -7.63 2.54
C ALA A 328 -12.39 -7.73 4.00
N LYS A 329 -12.93 -8.69 4.78
CA LYS A 329 -12.55 -8.91 6.18
C LYS A 329 -11.39 -9.90 6.24
N PRO A 330 -10.29 -9.58 6.95
CA PRO A 330 -9.19 -10.51 7.16
C PRO A 330 -9.69 -11.78 7.84
N LYS A 331 -9.28 -12.94 7.32
CA LYS A 331 -9.62 -14.23 7.95
C LYS A 331 -8.98 -14.30 9.33
N GLN A 332 -9.79 -14.49 10.36
CA GLN A 332 -9.32 -14.54 11.74
C GLN A 332 -8.53 -15.83 11.99
N MET A 333 -7.24 -15.70 12.33
CA MET A 333 -6.39 -16.84 12.71
C MET A 333 -6.70 -17.26 14.15
N CYS A 334 -6.62 -18.56 14.44
CA CYS A 334 -6.75 -19.03 15.83
C CYS A 334 -5.57 -18.56 16.69
N PRO A 335 -5.69 -18.43 18.02
CA PRO A 335 -4.64 -17.85 18.86
C PRO A 335 -3.25 -18.50 18.71
N LYS A 336 -3.19 -19.84 18.58
CA LYS A 336 -1.94 -20.56 18.33
C LYS A 336 -1.34 -20.24 16.96
N ALA A 337 -2.19 -20.14 15.94
CA ALA A 337 -1.74 -19.77 14.59
C ALA A 337 -1.31 -18.30 14.54
N LEU A 338 -1.98 -17.41 15.27
CA LEU A 338 -1.60 -16.01 15.41
C LEU A 338 -0.25 -15.86 16.11
N GLU A 339 0.00 -16.63 17.18
CA GLU A 339 1.30 -16.64 17.86
C GLU A 339 2.41 -17.14 16.94
N LYS A 340 2.18 -18.26 16.24
CA LYS A 340 3.12 -18.80 15.25
C LYS A 340 3.39 -17.78 14.13
N GLU A 341 2.34 -17.13 13.62
CA GLU A 341 2.48 -16.13 12.57
C GLU A 341 3.23 -14.88 13.06
N ARG A 342 3.08 -14.49 14.32
CA ARG A 342 3.86 -13.39 14.91
C ARG A 342 5.36 -13.70 14.88
N PHE A 343 5.76 -14.89 15.31
CA PHE A 343 7.17 -15.32 15.27
C PHE A 343 7.70 -15.38 13.82
N ASN A 344 6.91 -15.94 12.90
CA ASN A 344 7.26 -16.00 11.49
C ASN A 344 7.39 -14.60 10.86
N HIS A 345 6.47 -13.70 11.16
CA HIS A 345 6.49 -12.31 10.70
C HIS A 345 7.73 -11.58 11.23
N GLU A 346 7.97 -11.63 12.53
CA GLU A 346 9.14 -11.00 13.15
C GLU A 346 10.44 -11.52 12.55
N PHE A 347 10.55 -12.84 12.34
CA PHE A 347 11.71 -13.43 11.67
C PHE A 347 11.92 -12.89 10.24
N ARG A 348 10.84 -12.70 9.47
CA ARG A 348 10.89 -12.10 8.12
C ARG A 348 11.29 -10.61 8.17
N GLU A 349 10.84 -9.87 9.17
CA GLU A 349 11.23 -8.46 9.39
C GLU A 349 12.71 -8.34 9.79
N LEU A 350 13.20 -9.21 10.67
CA LEU A 350 14.63 -9.27 11.00
C LEU A 350 15.48 -9.54 9.75
N ALA A 351 14.99 -10.40 8.85
CA ALA A 351 15.64 -10.67 7.57
C ALA A 351 15.64 -9.44 6.65
N MET A 352 14.54 -8.68 6.65
CA MET A 352 14.37 -7.43 5.91
C MET A 352 15.36 -6.35 6.36
N HIS A 353 15.71 -6.31 7.65
CA HIS A 353 16.63 -5.33 8.23
C HIS A 353 18.08 -5.85 8.38
N GLY A 354 18.35 -7.10 7.99
CA GLY A 354 19.68 -7.67 8.05
C GLY A 354 20.18 -8.00 9.46
N GLN A 355 19.27 -8.14 10.44
CA GLN A 355 19.58 -8.35 11.85
C GLN A 355 19.96 -9.82 12.15
N LEU A 356 21.08 -10.28 11.61
CA LEU A 356 21.51 -11.68 11.68
C LEU A 356 21.58 -12.24 13.11
N GLU A 357 22.13 -11.49 14.07
CA GLU A 357 22.28 -11.95 15.46
C GLU A 357 20.92 -12.22 16.10
N HIS A 358 19.96 -11.30 15.95
CA HIS A 358 18.60 -11.47 16.44
C HIS A 358 17.89 -12.64 15.76
N MET A 359 18.10 -12.85 14.46
CA MET A 359 17.52 -14.01 13.76
C MET A 359 18.03 -15.33 14.32
N LEU A 360 19.33 -15.42 14.65
CA LEU A 360 19.92 -16.62 15.26
C LEU A 360 19.37 -16.87 16.66
N GLN A 361 19.30 -15.82 17.49
CA GLN A 361 18.71 -15.91 18.83
C GLN A 361 17.23 -16.34 18.78
N MET A 362 16.44 -15.74 17.89
CA MET A 362 15.04 -16.10 17.72
C MET A 362 14.89 -17.55 17.25
N LYS A 363 15.72 -18.00 16.31
CA LYS A 363 15.71 -19.37 15.83
C LYS A 363 15.98 -20.37 16.96
N GLU A 364 16.93 -20.08 17.85
CA GLU A 364 17.22 -20.93 19.01
C GLU A 364 16.07 -20.93 20.04
N ALA A 365 15.40 -19.79 20.24
CA ALA A 365 14.35 -19.64 21.25
C ALA A 365 12.96 -20.13 20.81
N ALA A 366 12.65 -20.14 19.51
CA ALA A 366 11.27 -20.25 19.03
C ALA A 366 10.67 -21.66 19.03
N GLY A 367 11.49 -22.73 19.01
CA GLY A 367 11.00 -24.11 18.88
C GLY A 367 10.02 -24.28 17.70
N ASP A 368 8.89 -24.95 17.92
CA ASP A 368 7.87 -25.20 16.88
C ASP A 368 7.09 -23.94 16.40
N LYS A 369 7.33 -22.79 17.05
CA LYS A 369 6.66 -21.52 16.72
C LYS A 369 7.27 -20.81 15.51
N LEU A 370 8.47 -21.20 15.10
CA LEU A 370 9.13 -20.61 13.94
C LEU A 370 9.20 -21.61 12.80
N ASP A 371 8.64 -21.21 11.66
CA ASP A 371 8.87 -21.84 10.38
C ASP A 371 9.79 -20.94 9.55
N LEU A 372 11.06 -21.35 9.38
CA LEU A 372 12.07 -20.63 8.61
C LEU A 372 11.69 -20.47 7.13
N GLN A 373 10.76 -21.31 6.65
CA GLN A 373 10.27 -21.31 5.28
C GLN A 373 8.90 -20.65 5.16
N SER A 374 8.38 -20.11 6.26
CA SER A 374 7.14 -19.34 6.25
C SER A 374 7.20 -18.21 5.23
N VAL A 375 6.04 -17.94 4.67
CA VAL A 375 5.84 -16.89 3.70
C VAL A 375 4.84 -15.90 4.25
N ASP A 376 5.02 -14.65 3.87
CA ASP A 376 4.04 -13.62 4.11
C ASP A 376 2.70 -13.97 3.45
N THR A 377 1.60 -13.86 4.18
CA THR A 377 0.28 -14.25 3.66
C THR A 377 -0.25 -13.29 2.59
N ALA A 378 0.23 -12.05 2.53
CA ALA A 378 -0.21 -11.06 1.56
C ALA A 378 0.60 -11.11 0.27
N SER A 379 1.86 -11.54 0.35
CA SER A 379 2.82 -11.49 -0.76
C SER A 379 3.36 -12.86 -1.20
N GLY A 380 3.29 -13.87 -0.35
CA GLY A 380 3.98 -15.14 -0.56
C GLY A 380 5.51 -15.03 -0.40
N ARG A 381 6.03 -13.88 0.05
CA ARG A 381 7.48 -13.63 0.18
C ARG A 381 8.02 -14.24 1.47
N SER A 382 9.10 -15.02 1.33
CA SER A 382 9.84 -15.60 2.45
C SER A 382 10.91 -14.65 3.01
N ALA A 383 11.52 -15.01 4.14
CA ALA A 383 12.68 -14.30 4.69
C ALA A 383 13.83 -14.18 3.67
N LEU A 384 14.00 -15.18 2.79
CA LEU A 384 15.01 -15.17 1.74
C LEU A 384 14.72 -14.10 0.68
N HIS A 385 13.46 -13.92 0.29
CA HIS A 385 13.04 -12.83 -0.61
C HIS A 385 13.34 -11.48 0.04
N LYS A 386 12.95 -11.27 1.30
CA LYS A 386 13.18 -10.01 2.02
C LYS A 386 14.68 -9.68 2.11
N ALA A 387 15.50 -10.64 2.52
CA ALA A 387 16.95 -10.44 2.62
C ALA A 387 17.62 -10.20 1.25
N ALA A 388 17.16 -10.89 0.20
CA ALA A 388 17.67 -10.72 -1.15
C ALA A 388 17.31 -9.35 -1.74
N PHE A 389 16.07 -8.90 -1.54
CA PHE A 389 15.58 -7.59 -1.97
C PHE A 389 16.35 -6.45 -1.31
N TRP A 390 16.61 -6.53 0.00
CA TRP A 390 17.28 -5.46 0.76
C TRP A 390 18.82 -5.53 0.77
N GLY A 391 19.42 -6.54 0.14
CA GLY A 391 20.88 -6.58 -0.01
C GLY A 391 21.64 -7.17 1.18
N HIS A 392 20.98 -7.96 2.04
CA HIS A 392 21.57 -8.53 3.26
C HIS A 392 22.23 -9.90 3.02
N ASN A 393 23.42 -9.90 2.40
CA ASN A 393 24.11 -11.15 2.00
C ASN A 393 24.41 -12.12 3.15
N HIS A 394 24.75 -11.63 4.34
CA HIS A 394 25.00 -12.48 5.51
C HIS A 394 23.74 -13.24 5.94
N VAL A 395 22.58 -12.58 5.89
CA VAL A 395 21.29 -13.21 6.16
C VAL A 395 20.93 -14.20 5.06
N VAL A 396 21.14 -13.86 3.78
CA VAL A 396 20.93 -14.78 2.65
C VAL A 396 21.71 -16.07 2.85
N LYS A 397 23.01 -15.98 3.15
CA LYS A 397 23.86 -17.16 3.41
C LYS A 397 23.36 -17.99 4.57
N MET A 398 22.97 -17.36 5.68
CA MET A 398 22.40 -18.08 6.83
C MET A 398 21.10 -18.80 6.44
N LEU A 399 20.19 -18.14 5.74
CA LEU A 399 18.91 -18.73 5.32
C LEU A 399 19.10 -19.92 4.38
N LEU A 400 20.01 -19.81 3.42
CA LEU A 400 20.36 -20.89 2.49
C LEU A 400 21.01 -22.07 3.23
N ALA A 401 21.93 -21.81 4.16
CA ALA A 401 22.55 -22.85 5.00
C ALA A 401 21.53 -23.58 5.89
N ASN A 402 20.40 -22.94 6.20
CA ASN A 402 19.29 -23.53 6.93
C ASN A 402 18.20 -24.11 6.02
N GLY A 403 18.53 -24.39 4.75
CA GLY A 403 17.65 -25.12 3.83
C GLY A 403 16.51 -24.29 3.24
N SER A 404 16.63 -22.95 3.22
CA SER A 404 15.64 -22.12 2.52
C SER A 404 15.54 -22.51 1.05
N PRO A 405 14.34 -22.73 0.50
CA PRO A 405 14.17 -23.14 -0.88
C PRO A 405 14.57 -22.01 -1.85
N VAL A 406 15.74 -22.16 -2.48
CA VAL A 406 16.36 -21.13 -3.33
C VAL A 406 15.49 -20.68 -4.52
N ASN A 407 14.68 -21.61 -5.06
CA ASN A 407 13.80 -21.39 -6.21
C ASN A 407 12.33 -21.20 -5.82
N LYS A 408 12.03 -21.01 -4.53
CA LYS A 408 10.67 -20.65 -4.11
C LYS A 408 10.29 -19.32 -4.76
N VAL A 409 9.07 -19.25 -5.27
CA VAL A 409 8.49 -18.03 -5.82
C VAL A 409 7.43 -17.45 -4.91
N ASP A 410 7.29 -16.13 -4.95
CA ASP A 410 6.22 -15.38 -4.31
C ASP A 410 4.95 -15.32 -5.19
N PHE A 411 3.98 -14.48 -4.82
CA PHE A 411 2.75 -14.34 -5.58
C PHE A 411 2.92 -13.64 -6.93
N ALA A 412 3.99 -12.88 -7.16
CA ALA A 412 4.36 -12.34 -8.48
C ALA A 412 5.10 -13.38 -9.34
N GLY A 413 5.42 -14.55 -8.78
CA GLY A 413 6.25 -15.56 -9.43
C GLY A 413 7.75 -15.22 -9.37
N ASP A 414 8.13 -14.18 -8.63
CA ASP A 414 9.54 -13.82 -8.44
C ASP A 414 10.18 -14.76 -7.43
N SER A 415 11.41 -15.15 -7.70
CA SER A 415 12.29 -15.79 -6.73
C SER A 415 13.24 -14.79 -6.09
N ALA A 416 13.94 -15.18 -5.03
CA ALA A 416 15.00 -14.36 -4.43
C ALA A 416 16.07 -13.91 -5.45
N LEU A 417 16.29 -14.68 -6.53
CA LEU A 417 17.20 -14.30 -7.61
C LEU A 417 16.64 -13.14 -8.45
N HIS A 418 15.33 -13.12 -8.72
CA HIS A 418 14.65 -12.01 -9.39
C HIS A 418 14.80 -10.72 -8.56
N ASP A 419 14.55 -10.81 -7.25
CA ASP A 419 14.72 -9.69 -6.31
C ASP A 419 16.16 -9.15 -6.28
N ALA A 420 17.15 -10.04 -6.10
CA ALA A 420 18.56 -9.63 -6.09
C ALA A 420 18.98 -9.00 -7.43
N ALA A 421 18.45 -9.49 -8.54
CA ALA A 421 18.75 -8.99 -9.88
C ALA A 421 18.13 -7.61 -10.15
N ARG A 422 16.87 -7.40 -9.74
CA ARG A 422 16.16 -6.12 -9.82
C ARG A 422 16.92 -4.97 -9.16
N PHE A 423 17.49 -5.21 -7.99
CA PHE A 423 18.19 -4.19 -7.22
C PHE A 423 19.72 -4.16 -7.45
N GLY A 424 20.26 -5.13 -8.19
CA GLY A 424 21.67 -5.15 -8.56
C GLY A 424 22.60 -5.71 -7.47
N HIS A 425 22.08 -6.55 -6.57
CA HIS A 425 22.83 -7.10 -5.42
C HIS A 425 23.74 -8.26 -5.85
N LYS A 426 24.84 -7.93 -6.53
CA LYS A 426 25.76 -8.90 -7.14
C LYS A 426 26.24 -10.00 -6.20
N SER A 427 26.57 -9.65 -4.95
CA SER A 427 27.07 -10.63 -3.95
C SER A 427 26.01 -11.66 -3.57
N ILE A 428 24.75 -11.25 -3.54
CA ILE A 428 23.60 -12.13 -3.28
C ILE A 428 23.31 -13.01 -4.48
N VAL A 429 23.37 -12.44 -5.69
CA VAL A 429 23.25 -13.23 -6.94
C VAL A 429 24.27 -14.37 -6.93
N VAL A 430 25.52 -14.12 -6.57
CA VAL A 430 26.53 -15.18 -6.43
C VAL A 430 26.09 -16.24 -5.40
N SER A 431 25.70 -15.84 -4.20
CA SER A 431 25.31 -16.81 -3.15
C SER A 431 24.05 -17.62 -3.49
N LEU A 432 23.09 -17.04 -4.22
CA LEU A 432 21.92 -17.75 -4.71
C LEU A 432 22.28 -18.75 -5.82
N LEU A 433 23.17 -18.37 -6.76
CA LEU A 433 23.64 -19.28 -7.81
C LEU A 433 24.47 -20.44 -7.25
N GLU A 434 25.33 -20.18 -6.27
CA GLU A 434 26.07 -21.22 -5.53
C GLU A 434 25.13 -22.20 -4.83
N ALA A 435 23.95 -21.74 -4.41
CA ALA A 435 22.90 -22.56 -3.82
C ALA A 435 21.94 -23.21 -4.85
N GLY A 436 22.20 -23.08 -6.15
CA GLY A 436 21.42 -23.73 -7.21
C GLY A 436 20.18 -22.95 -7.67
N ALA A 437 20.23 -21.61 -7.64
CA ALA A 437 19.17 -20.79 -8.20
C ALA A 437 19.00 -21.03 -9.72
N ASP A 438 17.77 -21.23 -10.16
CA ASP A 438 17.41 -21.48 -11.56
C ASP A 438 17.39 -20.17 -12.36
N LEU A 439 18.37 -20.03 -13.27
CA LEU A 439 18.52 -18.89 -14.18
C LEU A 439 17.39 -18.79 -15.22
N THR A 440 16.68 -19.88 -15.47
CA THR A 440 15.65 -19.99 -16.51
C THR A 440 14.24 -19.73 -15.98
N LEU A 441 14.09 -19.67 -14.66
CA LEU A 441 12.82 -19.41 -14.00
C LEU A 441 12.25 -18.06 -14.46
N LYS A 442 10.97 -18.06 -14.80
CA LYS A 442 10.22 -16.87 -15.22
C LYS A 442 9.17 -16.52 -14.19
N ASN A 443 9.07 -15.24 -13.88
CA ASN A 443 7.98 -14.71 -13.07
C ASN A 443 6.67 -14.64 -13.89
N LYS A 444 5.59 -14.11 -13.29
CA LYS A 444 4.29 -14.01 -13.97
C LYS A 444 4.27 -13.06 -15.16
N ASP A 445 5.20 -12.09 -15.21
CA ASP A 445 5.41 -11.22 -16.37
C ASP A 445 6.21 -11.92 -17.50
N GLY A 446 6.61 -13.17 -17.29
CA GLY A 446 7.41 -13.95 -18.23
C GLY A 446 8.90 -13.56 -18.26
N LEU A 447 9.34 -12.73 -17.30
CA LEU A 447 10.71 -12.24 -17.19
C LEU A 447 11.58 -13.18 -16.36
N THR A 448 12.81 -13.40 -16.82
CA THR A 448 13.86 -14.04 -16.00
C THR A 448 14.57 -13.01 -15.16
N ALA A 449 15.30 -13.44 -14.12
CA ALA A 449 16.14 -12.56 -13.32
C ALA A 449 17.10 -11.70 -14.17
N LYS A 450 17.63 -12.25 -15.28
CA LYS A 450 18.46 -11.49 -16.23
C LYS A 450 17.66 -10.36 -16.91
N ALA A 451 16.48 -10.67 -17.43
CA ALA A 451 15.64 -9.69 -18.12
C ALA A 451 15.23 -8.54 -17.17
N ILE A 452 14.93 -8.86 -15.90
CA ILE A 452 14.65 -7.84 -14.88
C ILE A 452 15.87 -6.96 -14.63
N ALA A 453 17.07 -7.53 -14.52
CA ALA A 453 18.31 -6.77 -14.38
C ALA A 453 18.58 -5.86 -15.59
N GLU A 454 18.26 -6.31 -16.82
CA GLU A 454 18.35 -5.49 -18.03
C GLU A 454 17.38 -4.30 -17.98
N GLU A 455 16.10 -4.55 -17.66
CA GLU A 455 15.06 -3.51 -17.55
C GLU A 455 15.42 -2.42 -16.52
N HIS A 456 16.05 -2.83 -15.41
CA HIS A 456 16.44 -1.93 -14.32
C HIS A 456 17.88 -1.40 -14.44
N GLY A 457 18.55 -1.65 -15.57
CA GLY A 457 19.88 -1.12 -15.89
C GLY A 457 21.01 -1.66 -14.99
N LYS A 458 20.90 -2.88 -14.45
CA LYS A 458 21.85 -3.50 -13.53
C LYS A 458 22.95 -4.26 -14.27
N THR A 459 23.75 -3.55 -15.07
CA THR A 459 24.77 -4.11 -15.99
C THR A 459 25.68 -5.16 -15.35
N ALA A 460 26.23 -4.89 -14.16
CA ALA A 460 27.13 -5.81 -13.47
C ALA A 460 26.48 -7.16 -13.08
N VAL A 461 25.16 -7.18 -12.88
CA VAL A 461 24.40 -8.42 -12.64
C VAL A 461 24.09 -9.12 -13.95
N VAL A 462 23.72 -8.39 -15.00
CA VAL A 462 23.51 -8.95 -16.35
C VAL A 462 24.75 -9.71 -16.80
N GLU A 463 25.93 -9.09 -16.75
CA GLU A 463 27.20 -9.72 -17.11
C GLU A 463 27.52 -10.97 -16.28
N LEU A 464 27.15 -10.96 -14.99
CA LEU A 464 27.34 -12.10 -14.09
C LEU A 464 26.43 -13.27 -14.50
N LEU A 465 25.15 -13.01 -14.73
CA LEU A 465 24.16 -14.02 -15.09
C LEU A 465 24.46 -14.64 -16.47
N GLU A 466 24.91 -13.83 -17.44
CA GLU A 466 25.34 -14.32 -18.76
C GLU A 466 26.54 -15.27 -18.66
N ARG A 467 27.53 -14.89 -17.86
CA ARG A 467 28.72 -15.72 -17.66
C ARG A 467 28.39 -17.06 -17.02
N CYS A 468 27.46 -17.07 -16.05
CA CYS A 468 27.01 -18.31 -15.44
C CYS A 468 26.21 -19.19 -16.41
N ALA A 469 25.27 -18.60 -17.16
CA ALA A 469 24.50 -19.34 -18.17
C ALA A 469 25.38 -19.98 -19.26
N ALA A 470 26.44 -19.28 -19.69
CA ALA A 470 27.40 -19.83 -20.66
C ALA A 470 28.17 -21.05 -20.13
N LYS A 471 28.56 -21.03 -18.84
CA LYS A 471 29.24 -22.15 -18.19
C LYS A 471 28.34 -23.38 -18.06
N ASP A 472 27.06 -23.18 -17.72
CA ASP A 472 26.10 -24.28 -17.59
C ASP A 472 25.83 -24.95 -18.94
N MET A 473 25.72 -24.16 -20.02
CA MET A 473 25.60 -24.67 -21.38
C MET A 473 26.83 -25.45 -21.85
N GLU A 474 28.03 -24.99 -21.50
CA GLU A 474 29.29 -25.68 -21.81
C GLU A 474 29.42 -27.00 -21.02
N ALA A 475 29.08 -27.00 -19.74
CA ALA A 475 29.03 -28.20 -18.91
C ALA A 475 28.02 -29.23 -19.45
N ALA A 476 26.83 -28.77 -19.85
CA ALA A 476 25.80 -29.61 -20.46
C ALA A 476 26.22 -30.16 -21.84
N ALA A 477 26.90 -29.36 -22.67
CA ALA A 477 27.42 -29.80 -23.96
C ALA A 477 28.54 -30.84 -23.81
N LEU A 478 29.42 -30.68 -22.81
CA LEU A 478 30.48 -31.63 -22.47
C LEU A 478 29.89 -32.96 -21.95
N ALA A 479 28.85 -32.90 -21.13
CA ALA A 479 28.13 -34.09 -20.65
C ALA A 479 27.48 -34.87 -21.80
N ARG A 480 26.85 -34.19 -22.77
CA ARG A 480 26.27 -34.84 -23.97
C ARG A 480 27.34 -35.49 -24.85
N ARG A 481 28.50 -34.85 -25.03
CA ARG A 481 29.64 -35.43 -25.77
C ARG A 481 30.20 -36.68 -25.08
N ARG A 482 30.23 -36.71 -23.75
CA ARG A 482 30.66 -37.90 -22.98
C ARG A 482 29.64 -39.03 -23.02
N GLY A 483 28.34 -38.72 -22.98
CA GLY A 483 27.26 -39.71 -23.12
C GLY A 483 27.20 -40.38 -24.50
N PHE A 484 27.59 -39.67 -25.57
CA PHE A 484 27.60 -40.21 -26.93
C PHE A 484 28.75 -41.20 -27.20
N ILE A 485 29.84 -41.16 -26.41
CA ILE A 485 30.98 -42.07 -26.57
C ILE A 485 30.73 -43.42 -25.84
N GLY A 486 29.77 -43.46 -24.92
CA GLY A 486 29.42 -44.67 -24.14
C GLY A 486 28.49 -45.67 -24.85
N SER A 487 27.89 -45.32 -25.99
CA SER A 487 26.90 -46.16 -26.70
C SER A 487 27.47 -46.93 -27.91
N SER A 488 28.77 -46.85 -28.18
CA SER A 488 29.38 -47.41 -29.41
C SER A 488 30.25 -48.64 -29.17
N ARG A 489 30.04 -49.38 -28.08
CA ARG A 489 30.68 -50.68 -27.82
C ARG A 489 29.72 -51.65 -27.14
N GLU A 490 28.77 -52.19 -27.90
CA GLU A 490 28.37 -53.59 -27.76
C GLU A 490 28.16 -54.15 -29.18
N PHE A 491 28.88 -55.24 -29.44
CA PHE A 491 28.82 -56.07 -30.65
C PHE A 491 27.65 -57.05 -30.55
#